data_AF-A0A9X3PRK9-F1
#
_entry.id   AF-A0A9X3PRK9-F1
#
_cell.length_a   1.000
_cell.length_b   1.000
_cell.length_c   1.000
_cell.angle_alpha   90.00
_cell.angle_beta   90.00
_cell.angle_gamma   90.00
#
_symmetry.space_group_name_H-M   'P 1'
#
loop_
_entity.id
_entity.type
_entity.pdbx_description
1 polymer ?
#
loop_
_entity_poly.entity_id
_entity_poly.type
_entity_poly.pdbx_seq_one_letter_code
_entity_poly.pdbx_strand_id
1 'polypeptide(L)'
;MQGFKGKFVKGSEPESVYWRRRAIVAVAVLVLVLLVVLGLNALGGGEEDPAAEADAAQHEWQTPSASSTLNRPFVRETQPAAEPSVEPSPTVPAVEPCAAEDLMLQVVAAFDEVRSGSEVPVSVLVASGAETACTADLREVAVELAAGEDVVYSTAHCETPKGEEVELADGAGQTVEFTVDGLASEAECAGARRELPAGDYELRARLGDAVSAPTRLRLT
;
A
#
# COMPACT_ATOMS: atom_id res chain seq x y z
N MET A 1 -52.58 24.40 7.59
CA MET A 1 -51.74 24.80 6.44
C MET A 1 -50.59 25.65 6.95
N GLN A 2 -49.44 25.06 7.25
CA GLN A 2 -48.20 25.82 7.48
C GLN A 2 -47.07 25.03 6.82
N GLY A 3 -46.56 25.56 5.71
CA GLY A 3 -45.53 24.94 4.89
C GLY A 3 -44.15 25.19 5.50
N PHE A 4 -43.44 24.10 5.80
CA PHE A 4 -42.03 24.13 6.20
C PHE A 4 -41.16 24.28 4.93
N LYS A 5 -40.70 25.50 4.65
CA LYS A 5 -39.64 25.73 3.66
C LYS A 5 -38.31 25.37 4.29
N GLY A 6 -37.81 24.17 3.98
CA GLY A 6 -36.44 23.77 4.28
C GLY A 6 -35.44 24.65 3.51
N LYS A 7 -34.61 25.39 4.23
CA LYS A 7 -33.40 26.02 3.69
C LYS A 7 -32.34 24.94 3.52
N PHE A 8 -32.00 24.61 2.28
CA PHE A 8 -30.79 23.86 1.96
C PHE A 8 -29.57 24.72 2.29
N VAL A 9 -28.81 24.32 3.31
CA VAL A 9 -27.48 24.86 3.58
C VAL A 9 -26.52 24.05 2.70
N LYS A 10 -26.15 24.62 1.54
CA LYS A 10 -24.95 24.18 0.82
C LYS A 10 -23.75 24.71 1.59
N GLY A 11 -22.91 23.81 2.09
CA GLY A 11 -21.58 24.17 2.55
C GLY A 11 -20.81 24.77 1.38
N SER A 12 -20.35 26.02 1.53
CA SER A 12 -19.37 26.63 0.63
C SER A 12 -18.00 26.04 0.96
N GLU A 13 -17.68 24.89 0.36
CA GLU A 13 -16.28 24.51 0.19
C GLU A 13 -15.62 25.45 -0.81
N PRO A 14 -14.38 25.91 -0.58
CA PRO A 14 -13.77 26.95 -1.38
C PRO A 14 -13.49 26.43 -2.80
N GLU A 15 -14.38 26.78 -3.73
CA GLU A 15 -14.25 26.62 -5.19
C GLU A 15 -12.93 27.19 -5.75
N SER A 16 -12.24 28.03 -4.99
CA SER A 16 -11.05 28.75 -5.40
C SER A 16 -9.82 27.86 -5.67
N VAL A 17 -9.66 26.72 -5.00
CA VAL A 17 -8.47 25.85 -5.20
C VAL A 17 -8.56 25.05 -6.49
N TYR A 18 -9.76 24.55 -6.81
CA TYR A 18 -10.01 23.80 -8.04
C TYR A 18 -9.86 24.68 -9.28
N TRP A 19 -10.44 25.89 -9.25
CA TRP A 19 -10.32 26.85 -10.34
C TRP A 19 -8.89 27.38 -10.50
N ARG A 20 -8.13 27.55 -9.40
CA ARG A 20 -6.71 27.93 -9.47
C ARG A 20 -5.86 26.87 -10.14
N ARG A 21 -6.00 25.59 -9.77
CA ARG A 21 -5.24 24.49 -10.41
C ARG A 21 -5.61 24.34 -11.88
N ARG A 22 -6.90 24.44 -12.24
CA ARG A 22 -7.35 24.41 -13.64
C ARG A 22 -6.87 25.62 -14.45
N ALA A 23 -6.84 26.82 -13.86
CA ALA A 23 -6.32 28.01 -14.53
C ALA A 23 -4.81 27.91 -14.79
N ILE A 24 -4.04 27.35 -13.84
CA ILE A 24 -2.60 27.11 -14.02
C ILE A 24 -2.34 26.13 -15.16
N VAL A 25 -3.09 25.01 -15.22
CA VAL A 25 -2.97 24.04 -16.32
C VAL A 25 -3.34 24.69 -17.66
N ALA A 26 -4.43 25.46 -17.72
CA ALA A 26 -4.84 26.15 -18.94
C ALA A 26 -3.77 27.12 -19.46
N VAL A 27 -3.16 27.92 -18.56
CA VAL A 27 -2.06 28.84 -18.92
C VAL A 27 -0.82 28.06 -19.36
N ALA A 28 -0.45 26.99 -18.65
CA ALA A 28 0.71 26.17 -19.02
C ALA A 28 0.54 25.53 -20.41
N VAL A 29 -0.64 24.99 -20.72
CA VAL A 29 -0.96 24.45 -22.05
C VAL A 29 -0.88 25.55 -23.11
N LEU A 30 -1.41 26.74 -22.83
CA LEU A 30 -1.34 27.87 -23.75
C LEU A 30 0.12 28.28 -24.06
N VAL A 31 0.95 28.36 -23.02
CA VAL A 31 2.40 28.65 -23.17
C VAL A 31 3.09 27.55 -23.97
N LEU A 32 2.78 26.28 -23.71
CA LEU A 32 3.37 25.15 -24.43
C LEU A 32 2.99 25.18 -25.92
N VAL A 33 1.72 25.44 -26.24
CA VAL A 33 1.26 25.63 -27.63
C VAL A 33 1.98 26.81 -28.28
N LEU A 34 2.15 27.92 -27.56
CA LEU A 34 2.84 29.11 -28.08
C LEU A 34 4.33 28.82 -28.33
N LEU A 35 5.00 28.09 -27.44
CA LEU A 35 6.38 27.63 -27.62
C LEU A 35 6.51 26.63 -28.79
N VAL A 36 5.53 25.75 -29.00
CA VAL A 36 5.52 24.83 -30.14
C VAL A 36 5.33 25.60 -31.45
N VAL A 37 4.41 26.58 -31.50
CA VAL A 37 4.22 27.40 -32.70
C VAL A 37 5.45 28.26 -33.00
N LEU A 38 6.06 28.87 -31.97
CA LEU A 38 7.31 29.62 -32.12
C LEU A 38 8.49 28.70 -32.50
N GLY A 39 8.55 27.51 -31.91
CA GLY A 39 9.54 26.48 -32.21
C GLY A 39 9.41 26.00 -33.65
N LEU A 40 8.21 25.67 -34.12
CA LEU A 40 7.95 25.27 -35.50
C LEU A 40 8.24 26.40 -36.50
N ASN A 41 7.97 27.66 -36.14
CA ASN A 41 8.35 28.81 -36.96
C ASN A 41 9.86 29.13 -36.93
N ALA A 42 10.58 28.71 -35.88
CA ALA A 42 12.02 28.90 -35.73
C ALA A 42 12.86 27.71 -36.23
N LEU A 43 12.27 26.51 -36.30
CA LEU A 43 12.92 25.23 -36.64
C LEU A 43 12.51 24.71 -38.03
N GLY A 44 11.98 25.58 -38.91
CA GLY A 44 11.84 25.33 -40.34
C GLY A 44 13.18 25.23 -41.10
N GLY A 45 14.22 24.70 -40.47
CA GLY A 45 15.53 24.44 -41.06
C GLY A 45 16.46 23.70 -40.10
N GLY A 46 16.90 22.52 -40.51
CA GLY A 46 18.14 21.90 -40.02
C GLY A 46 17.99 20.52 -39.40
N GLU A 47 18.16 19.51 -40.26
CA GLU A 47 18.72 18.15 -40.06
C GLU A 47 18.70 17.46 -38.68
N GLU A 48 17.97 16.35 -38.69
CA GLU A 48 18.27 15.02 -38.15
C GLU A 48 19.76 14.58 -38.14
N ASP A 49 20.24 14.02 -37.03
CA ASP A 49 21.12 12.84 -37.04
C ASP A 49 21.07 12.09 -35.68
N PRO A 50 21.11 10.74 -35.66
CA PRO A 50 20.82 9.91 -34.50
C PRO A 50 22.06 9.31 -33.81
N ALA A 51 21.80 8.81 -32.60
CA ALA A 51 22.38 7.64 -31.94
C ALA A 51 23.92 7.45 -31.91
N ALA A 52 24.49 7.53 -30.71
CA ALA A 52 25.71 6.82 -30.34
C ALA A 52 25.38 5.78 -29.26
N GLU A 53 25.21 4.53 -29.70
CA GLU A 53 25.21 3.33 -28.87
C GLU A 53 26.67 3.02 -28.47
N ALA A 54 26.92 2.86 -27.17
CA ALA A 54 28.19 2.40 -26.64
C ALA A 54 28.00 1.02 -25.97
N ASP A 55 28.45 0.02 -26.72
CA ASP A 55 29.17 -1.19 -26.34
C ASP A 55 29.41 -1.42 -24.82
N ALA A 56 28.88 -2.52 -24.28
CA ALA A 56 29.25 -3.05 -22.99
C ALA A 56 29.56 -4.55 -23.10
N ALA A 57 30.86 -4.85 -23.08
CA ALA A 57 31.44 -6.17 -23.09
C ALA A 57 31.02 -7.03 -21.88
N GLN A 58 30.69 -8.29 -22.18
CA GLN A 58 30.23 -9.32 -21.24
C GLN A 58 31.44 -9.94 -20.52
N HIS A 59 31.48 -9.86 -19.19
CA HIS A 59 32.42 -10.63 -18.36
C HIS A 59 31.73 -11.90 -17.84
N GLU A 60 32.08 -13.05 -18.41
CA GLU A 60 31.73 -14.37 -17.89
C GLU A 60 32.69 -14.74 -16.75
N TRP A 61 32.13 -15.09 -15.58
CA TRP A 61 32.87 -15.58 -14.43
C TRP A 61 33.09 -17.09 -14.51
N GLN A 62 34.35 -17.52 -14.33
CA GLN A 62 34.73 -18.92 -14.22
C GLN A 62 34.69 -19.42 -12.76
N THR A 63 34.17 -20.63 -12.57
CA THR A 63 34.15 -21.37 -11.30
C THR A 63 35.45 -22.14 -11.07
N PRO A 64 36.09 -22.07 -9.87
CA PRO A 64 37.17 -22.98 -9.55
C PRO A 64 36.69 -24.30 -8.97
N SER A 65 37.38 -25.35 -9.42
CA SER A 65 37.16 -26.78 -9.18
C SER A 65 37.63 -27.22 -7.78
N ALA A 66 36.92 -28.22 -7.22
CA ALA A 66 37.23 -28.83 -5.94
C ALA A 66 38.48 -29.72 -6.03
N SER A 67 39.38 -29.65 -5.04
CA SER A 67 40.38 -30.69 -4.81
C SER A 67 40.45 -31.01 -3.33
N SER A 68 40.09 -32.27 -3.04
CA SER A 68 40.18 -32.93 -1.76
C SER A 68 41.63 -33.25 -1.42
N THR A 69 42.03 -32.99 -0.17
CA THR A 69 43.18 -33.67 0.43
C THR A 69 42.84 -34.04 1.86
N LEU A 70 42.70 -35.34 2.10
CA LEU A 70 42.60 -35.97 3.41
C LEU A 70 43.89 -35.73 4.21
N ASN A 71 43.76 -35.25 5.45
CA ASN A 71 44.73 -35.54 6.50
C ASN A 71 43.99 -35.61 7.85
N ARG A 72 43.85 -36.82 8.40
CA ARG A 72 43.19 -37.09 9.68
C ARG A 72 44.24 -37.51 10.70
N PRO A 73 44.52 -36.69 11.74
CA PRO A 73 45.06 -37.18 12.98
C PRO A 73 43.92 -37.53 13.95
N PHE A 74 44.00 -38.71 14.55
CA PHE A 74 43.18 -39.11 15.70
C PHE A 74 43.60 -38.30 16.93
N VAL A 75 42.64 -37.67 17.63
CA VAL A 75 42.86 -37.11 18.98
C VAL A 75 41.73 -37.55 19.90
N ARG A 76 42.13 -38.03 21.07
CA ARG A 76 41.34 -38.64 22.15
C ARG A 76 40.25 -37.70 22.70
N GLU A 77 39.11 -38.30 23.05
CA GLU A 77 38.17 -37.76 24.03
C GLU A 77 38.86 -37.53 25.38
N THR A 78 38.81 -36.29 25.87
CA THR A 78 38.87 -35.93 27.28
C THR A 78 38.18 -34.56 27.49
N GLN A 79 37.09 -34.60 28.26
CA GLN A 79 36.27 -33.53 28.89
C GLN A 79 37.10 -32.57 29.79
N PRO A 80 36.59 -31.43 30.34
CA PRO A 80 35.68 -30.34 29.91
C PRO A 80 36.31 -28.91 30.02
N ALA A 81 35.50 -27.88 29.69
CA ALA A 81 35.56 -26.46 30.12
C ALA A 81 36.28 -25.43 29.22
N ALA A 82 35.49 -24.64 28.48
CA ALA A 82 35.40 -23.18 28.55
C ALA A 82 34.37 -22.71 27.52
N GLU A 83 33.15 -22.43 27.98
CA GLU A 83 32.08 -21.83 27.18
C GLU A 83 32.50 -20.42 26.73
N PRO A 84 32.34 -20.03 25.46
CA PRO A 84 32.36 -18.62 25.11
C PRO A 84 31.16 -17.95 25.78
N SER A 85 31.47 -17.01 26.66
CA SER A 85 30.51 -16.10 27.28
C SER A 85 29.70 -15.40 26.19
N VAL A 86 28.47 -15.85 25.99
CA VAL A 86 27.46 -15.14 25.21
C VAL A 86 27.05 -13.94 26.06
N GLU A 87 27.58 -12.76 25.74
CA GLU A 87 27.01 -11.52 26.27
C GLU A 87 25.53 -11.47 25.86
N PRO A 88 24.60 -11.26 26.81
CA PRO A 88 23.21 -11.10 26.45
C PRO A 88 23.09 -9.83 25.60
N SER A 89 22.63 -9.97 24.36
CA SER A 89 22.10 -8.83 23.60
C SER A 89 21.08 -8.10 24.47
N PRO A 90 21.03 -6.75 24.43
CA PRO A 90 20.04 -6.02 25.21
C PRO A 90 18.66 -6.51 24.79
N THR A 91 17.93 -7.10 25.72
CA THR A 91 16.48 -7.30 25.60
C THR A 91 15.88 -5.90 25.55
N VAL A 92 15.62 -5.40 24.34
CA VAL A 92 14.75 -4.23 24.15
C VAL A 92 13.44 -4.56 24.88
N PRO A 93 12.96 -3.71 25.81
CA PRO A 93 11.67 -3.98 26.43
C PRO A 93 10.63 -4.09 25.32
N ALA A 94 9.93 -5.21 25.25
CA ALA A 94 8.85 -5.39 24.29
C ALA A 94 7.78 -4.34 24.60
N VAL A 95 7.63 -3.38 23.69
CA VAL A 95 6.53 -2.41 23.74
C VAL A 95 5.24 -3.21 23.49
N GLU A 96 4.26 -3.06 24.39
CA GLU A 96 3.02 -3.83 24.32
C GLU A 96 2.24 -3.53 23.03
N PRO A 97 1.50 -4.52 22.49
CA PRO A 97 0.69 -4.30 21.30
C PRO A 97 -0.43 -3.29 21.58
N CYS A 98 -0.78 -2.49 20.59
CA CYS A 98 -1.86 -1.52 20.68
C CYS A 98 -3.20 -2.25 20.93
N ALA A 99 -3.98 -1.78 21.91
CA ALA A 99 -5.33 -2.29 22.12
C ALA A 99 -6.23 -1.90 20.93
N ALA A 100 -7.18 -2.77 20.57
CA ALA A 100 -8.06 -2.54 19.43
C ALA A 100 -8.90 -1.26 19.54
N GLU A 101 -9.27 -0.88 20.77
CA GLU A 101 -10.01 0.35 21.07
C GLU A 101 -9.18 1.64 20.91
N ASP A 102 -7.86 1.54 21.01
CA ASP A 102 -6.94 2.67 20.81
C ASP A 102 -6.51 2.80 19.35
N LEU A 103 -6.83 1.83 18.49
CA LEU A 103 -6.50 1.87 17.07
C LEU A 103 -7.56 2.64 16.27
N MET A 104 -7.10 3.62 15.51
CA MET A 104 -7.90 4.39 14.57
C MET A 104 -7.57 3.97 13.15
N LEU A 105 -8.50 3.27 12.50
CA LEU A 105 -8.35 2.83 11.11
C LEU A 105 -9.17 3.72 10.17
N GLN A 106 -8.56 4.11 9.05
CA GLN A 106 -9.24 4.78 7.95
C GLN A 106 -8.91 4.09 6.63
N VAL A 107 -9.94 3.65 5.91
CA VAL A 107 -9.80 3.05 4.57
C VAL A 107 -10.25 4.03 3.50
N VAL A 108 -9.44 4.17 2.45
CA VAL A 108 -9.72 5.05 1.31
C VAL A 108 -9.48 4.28 0.02
N ALA A 109 -10.49 4.20 -0.83
CA ALA A 109 -10.32 3.72 -2.20
C ALA A 109 -9.86 4.86 -3.11
N ALA A 110 -8.98 4.56 -4.06
CA ALA A 110 -8.57 5.53 -5.07
C ALA A 110 -9.73 5.98 -5.98
N PHE A 111 -10.77 5.15 -6.10
CA PHE A 111 -11.97 5.41 -6.89
C PHE A 111 -13.22 4.99 -6.12
N ASP A 112 -14.29 5.78 -6.22
CA ASP A 112 -15.60 5.45 -5.65
C ASP A 112 -16.49 4.64 -6.61
N GLU A 113 -16.17 4.62 -7.90
CA GLU A 113 -16.86 3.85 -8.94
C GLU A 113 -15.86 3.20 -9.89
N VAL A 114 -15.96 1.89 -10.09
CA VAL A 114 -15.10 1.10 -11.01
C VAL A 114 -15.92 0.02 -11.72
N ARG A 115 -15.38 -0.54 -12.80
CA ARG A 115 -16.03 -1.67 -13.47
C ARG A 115 -15.90 -2.94 -12.64
N SER A 116 -16.93 -3.78 -12.66
CA SER A 116 -16.87 -5.16 -12.17
C SER A 116 -15.60 -5.87 -12.65
N GLY A 117 -14.91 -6.57 -11.75
CA GLY A 117 -13.66 -7.29 -12.06
C GLY A 117 -12.42 -6.41 -12.25
N SER A 118 -12.51 -5.09 -12.02
CA SER A 118 -11.34 -4.20 -12.07
C SER A 118 -10.62 -4.13 -10.72
N GLU A 119 -9.30 -3.99 -10.78
CA GLU A 119 -8.47 -3.75 -9.61
C GLU A 119 -8.66 -2.31 -9.08
N VAL A 120 -8.76 -2.18 -7.75
CA VAL A 120 -8.91 -0.91 -7.05
C VAL A 120 -7.77 -0.74 -6.06
N PRO A 121 -6.91 0.28 -6.23
CA PRO A 121 -5.94 0.65 -5.21
C PRO A 121 -6.66 1.19 -3.96
N VAL A 122 -6.27 0.70 -2.80
CA VAL A 122 -6.84 1.06 -1.51
C VAL A 122 -5.72 1.41 -0.54
N SER A 123 -5.83 2.55 0.12
CA SER A 123 -4.91 2.98 1.17
C SER A 123 -5.60 2.82 2.53
N VAL A 124 -4.90 2.26 3.49
CA VAL A 124 -5.36 2.13 4.88
C VAL A 124 -4.41 2.90 5.78
N LEU A 125 -4.91 3.92 6.47
CA LEU A 125 -4.20 4.57 7.57
C LEU A 125 -4.51 3.83 8.87
N VAL A 126 -3.47 3.39 9.56
CA VAL A 126 -3.53 2.82 10.91
C VAL A 126 -2.84 3.81 11.84
N ALA A 127 -3.60 4.40 12.77
CA ALA A 127 -3.08 5.33 13.76
C ALA A 127 -3.34 4.84 15.18
N SER A 128 -2.49 5.22 16.13
CA SER A 128 -2.71 4.98 17.56
C SER A 128 -3.27 6.23 18.24
N GLY A 129 -4.29 6.05 19.07
CA GLY A 129 -4.80 7.03 20.02
C GLY A 129 -4.43 6.73 21.47
N ALA A 130 -3.56 5.73 21.70
CA ALA A 130 -3.08 5.39 23.03
C ALA A 130 -2.17 6.49 23.59
N GLU A 131 -2.28 6.78 24.88
CA GLU A 131 -1.43 7.78 25.55
C GLU A 131 0.04 7.35 25.63
N THR A 132 0.29 6.04 25.55
CA THR A 132 1.63 5.44 25.55
C THR A 132 1.93 4.80 24.20
N ALA A 133 3.20 4.86 23.77
CA ALA A 133 3.62 4.16 22.56
C ALA A 133 3.33 2.65 22.67
N CYS A 134 2.81 2.10 21.58
CA CYS A 134 2.45 0.69 21.45
C CYS A 134 2.88 0.14 20.09
N THR A 135 2.94 -1.18 19.94
CA THR A 135 3.30 -1.83 18.67
C THR A 135 2.06 -2.23 17.88
N ALA A 136 2.08 -2.05 16.56
CA ALA A 136 1.03 -2.50 15.66
C ALA A 136 1.64 -3.34 14.53
N ASP A 137 1.17 -4.57 14.37
CA ASP A 137 1.59 -5.42 13.26
C ASP A 137 0.77 -5.11 12.00
N LEU A 138 1.38 -4.35 11.08
CA LEU A 138 0.71 -3.98 9.84
C LEU A 138 0.55 -5.16 8.87
N ARG A 139 1.22 -6.29 9.13
CA ARG A 139 1.01 -7.56 8.43
C ARG A 139 -0.26 -8.26 8.89
N GLU A 140 -1.03 -7.71 9.83
CA GLU A 140 -2.34 -8.28 10.17
C GLU A 140 -3.49 -7.44 9.61
N VAL A 141 -3.16 -6.34 8.93
CA VAL A 141 -4.15 -5.46 8.32
C VAL A 141 -4.77 -6.13 7.10
N ALA A 142 -6.10 -6.21 7.09
CA ALA A 142 -6.88 -6.73 5.98
C ALA A 142 -7.88 -5.70 5.48
N VAL A 143 -8.12 -5.68 4.18
CA VAL A 143 -9.20 -4.91 3.56
C VAL A 143 -10.30 -5.89 3.15
N GLU A 144 -11.50 -5.62 3.64
CA GLU A 144 -12.71 -6.38 3.34
C GLU A 144 -13.64 -5.55 2.45
N LEU A 145 -14.31 -6.24 1.54
CA LEU A 145 -15.40 -5.68 0.75
C LEU A 145 -16.68 -6.46 1.07
N ALA A 146 -17.72 -5.74 1.50
CA ALA A 146 -18.99 -6.30 1.91
C ALA A 146 -20.14 -5.90 0.99
N ALA A 147 -21.04 -6.84 0.73
CA ALA A 147 -22.33 -6.63 0.09
C ALA A 147 -23.42 -6.68 1.18
N GLY A 148 -23.75 -5.53 1.77
CA GLY A 148 -24.62 -5.48 2.95
C GLY A 148 -23.91 -6.04 4.18
N GLU A 149 -24.43 -7.14 4.74
CA GLU A 149 -23.84 -7.81 5.92
C GLU A 149 -22.80 -8.87 5.54
N ASP A 150 -22.81 -9.32 4.29
CA ASP A 150 -21.94 -10.42 3.82
C ASP A 150 -20.59 -9.87 3.32
N VAL A 151 -19.49 -10.34 3.92
CA VAL A 151 -18.14 -10.10 3.38
C VAL A 151 -17.92 -11.01 2.18
N VAL A 152 -17.74 -10.42 1.00
CA VAL A 152 -17.62 -11.14 -0.27
C VAL A 152 -16.19 -11.22 -0.78
N TYR A 153 -15.31 -10.39 -0.23
CA TYR A 153 -13.88 -10.37 -0.52
C TYR A 153 -13.09 -9.90 0.70
N SER A 154 -11.91 -10.47 0.88
CA SER A 154 -10.87 -10.00 1.80
C SER A 154 -9.49 -10.16 1.18
N THR A 155 -8.60 -9.18 1.40
CA THR A 155 -7.19 -9.28 1.01
C THR A 155 -6.45 -10.37 1.80
N ALA A 156 -6.90 -10.69 3.02
CA ALA A 156 -6.29 -11.72 3.87
C ALA A 156 -6.57 -13.15 3.39
N HIS A 157 -7.50 -13.35 2.46
CA HIS A 157 -7.82 -14.67 1.95
C HIS A 157 -6.75 -15.24 1.01
N CYS A 158 -6.18 -14.40 0.14
CA CYS A 158 -5.38 -14.86 -1.00
C CYS A 158 -3.91 -14.48 -0.95
N GLU A 159 -3.54 -13.50 -0.14
CA GLU A 159 -2.16 -13.05 -0.03
C GLU A 159 -1.77 -12.88 1.43
N THR A 160 -0.48 -13.03 1.70
CA THR A 160 0.06 -12.56 2.96
C THR A 160 0.11 -11.02 2.88
N PRO A 161 -0.61 -10.31 3.76
CA PRO A 161 -0.56 -8.86 3.86
C PRO A 161 0.89 -8.33 3.93
N LYS A 162 1.13 -7.25 3.19
CA LYS A 162 2.44 -6.59 3.10
C LYS A 162 2.47 -5.51 4.17
N GLY A 163 3.35 -5.65 5.16
CA GLY A 163 3.50 -4.71 6.25
C GLY A 163 4.75 -5.03 7.08
N GLU A 164 5.03 -4.18 8.05
CA GLU A 164 6.02 -4.41 9.08
C GLU A 164 5.39 -4.08 10.44
N GLU A 165 5.90 -4.69 11.50
CA GLU A 165 5.56 -4.28 12.85
C GLU A 165 6.17 -2.89 13.11
N VAL A 166 5.33 -1.95 13.53
CA VAL A 166 5.75 -0.57 13.77
C VAL A 166 5.37 -0.13 15.17
N GLU A 167 6.22 0.70 15.78
CA GLU A 167 5.88 1.41 17.01
C GLU A 167 5.10 2.69 16.68
N LEU A 168 3.90 2.82 17.23
CA LEU A 168 3.03 3.99 17.08
C LEU A 168 2.96 4.74 18.41
N ALA A 169 3.41 6.00 18.40
CA ALA A 169 3.15 6.95 19.48
C ALA A 169 1.73 7.54 19.39
N ASP A 170 1.31 8.28 20.42
CA ASP A 170 0.04 9.01 20.42
C ASP A 170 -0.11 9.91 19.18
N GLY A 171 -1.17 9.66 18.41
CA GLY A 171 -1.48 10.36 17.16
C GLY A 171 -0.57 10.01 15.98
N ALA A 172 0.42 9.13 16.16
CA ALA A 172 1.23 8.62 15.06
C ALA A 172 0.43 7.59 14.26
N GLY A 173 0.66 7.55 12.95
CA GLY A 173 0.04 6.57 12.07
C GLY A 173 0.91 6.20 10.89
N GLN A 174 0.67 5.00 10.37
CA GLN A 174 1.31 4.45 9.19
C GLN A 174 0.23 4.15 8.14
N THR A 175 0.53 4.48 6.88
CA THR A 175 -0.32 4.09 5.75
C THR A 175 0.21 2.81 5.09
N VAL A 176 -0.70 1.88 4.81
CA VAL A 176 -0.44 0.64 4.08
C VAL A 176 -1.27 0.63 2.81
N GLU A 177 -0.66 0.22 1.70
CA GLU A 177 -1.31 0.16 0.39
C GLU A 177 -1.72 -1.29 0.05
N PHE A 178 -2.94 -1.43 -0.46
CA PHE A 178 -3.55 -2.68 -0.87
C PHE A 178 -4.13 -2.55 -2.28
N THR A 179 -4.37 -3.70 -2.91
CA THR A 179 -5.11 -3.79 -4.17
C THR A 179 -6.28 -4.73 -3.97
N VAL A 180 -7.50 -4.23 -4.21
CA VAL A 180 -8.72 -5.05 -4.25
C VAL A 180 -8.93 -5.50 -5.69
N ASP A 181 -8.89 -6.80 -5.96
CA ASP A 181 -8.89 -7.32 -7.34
C ASP A 181 -10.28 -7.42 -8.00
N GLY A 182 -11.35 -7.07 -7.27
CA GLY A 182 -12.72 -7.10 -7.78
C GLY A 182 -13.29 -8.50 -7.97
N LEU A 183 -12.63 -9.53 -7.44
CA LEU A 183 -13.09 -10.91 -7.47
C LEU A 183 -13.61 -11.31 -6.08
N ALA A 184 -14.60 -12.20 -6.02
CA ALA A 184 -15.03 -12.79 -4.77
C ALA A 184 -13.91 -13.70 -4.22
N SER A 185 -13.69 -13.66 -2.90
CA SER A 185 -12.72 -14.54 -2.23
C SER A 185 -13.33 -15.21 -1.00
N GLU A 186 -12.99 -16.48 -0.82
CA GLU A 186 -13.27 -17.27 0.39
C GLU A 186 -11.97 -17.50 1.18
N ALA A 187 -12.08 -17.90 2.44
CA ALA A 187 -10.93 -18.20 3.29
C ALA A 187 -9.93 -19.13 2.58
N GLU A 188 -8.64 -18.87 2.80
CA GLU A 188 -7.52 -19.59 2.15
C GLU A 188 -7.55 -19.51 0.61
N CYS A 189 -8.27 -18.54 0.05
CA CYS A 189 -8.46 -18.37 -1.39
C CYS A 189 -9.04 -19.62 -2.05
N ALA A 190 -9.93 -20.33 -1.33
CA ALA A 190 -10.47 -21.58 -1.80
C ALA A 190 -11.33 -21.39 -3.07
N GLY A 191 -11.20 -22.35 -3.99
CA GLY A 191 -12.07 -22.45 -5.16
C GLY A 191 -11.76 -21.48 -6.32
N ALA A 192 -12.68 -21.42 -7.27
CA ALA A 192 -12.57 -20.52 -8.41
C ALA A 192 -13.10 -19.13 -8.02
N ARG A 193 -12.24 -18.11 -8.14
CA ARG A 193 -12.63 -16.72 -7.88
C ARG A 193 -13.44 -16.18 -9.04
N ARG A 194 -14.63 -15.67 -8.72
CA ARG A 194 -15.60 -15.14 -9.68
C ARG A 194 -15.64 -13.62 -9.57
N GLU A 195 -15.94 -12.93 -10.66
CA GLU A 195 -16.13 -11.48 -10.62
C GLU A 195 -17.29 -11.10 -9.69
N LEU A 196 -17.09 -10.02 -8.93
CA LEU A 196 -18.14 -9.45 -8.10
C LEU A 196 -19.15 -8.72 -9.00
N PRO A 197 -20.46 -9.00 -8.89
CA PRO A 197 -21.45 -8.37 -9.74
C PRO A 197 -21.52 -6.86 -9.54
N ALA A 198 -22.03 -6.13 -10.54
CA ALA A 198 -22.31 -4.71 -10.39
C ALA A 198 -23.27 -4.45 -9.22
N GLY A 199 -22.99 -3.41 -8.43
CA GLY A 199 -23.71 -3.11 -7.20
C GLY A 199 -22.97 -2.13 -6.29
N ASP A 200 -23.59 -1.80 -5.17
CA ASP A 200 -23.00 -0.99 -4.11
C ASP A 200 -22.37 -1.90 -3.05
N TYR A 201 -21.13 -1.60 -2.68
CA TYR A 201 -20.35 -2.33 -1.71
C TYR A 201 -19.76 -1.39 -0.65
N GLU A 202 -19.40 -1.95 0.50
CA GLU A 202 -18.73 -1.24 1.58
C GLU A 202 -17.32 -1.82 1.80
N LEU A 203 -16.31 -0.96 1.68
CA LEU A 203 -14.93 -1.25 2.04
C LEU A 203 -14.72 -0.97 3.53
N ARG A 204 -14.05 -1.90 4.21
CA ARG A 204 -13.61 -1.76 5.61
C ARG A 204 -12.19 -2.28 5.75
N ALA A 205 -11.38 -1.62 6.56
CA ALA A 205 -10.11 -2.17 7.01
C ALA A 205 -10.29 -2.81 8.38
N ARG A 206 -9.56 -3.90 8.63
CA ARG A 206 -9.49 -4.58 9.92
C ARG A 206 -8.06 -4.79 10.38
N LEU A 207 -7.86 -4.70 11.69
CA LEU A 207 -6.64 -5.09 12.39
C LEU A 207 -7.05 -5.68 13.75
N GLY A 208 -6.98 -7.00 13.89
CA GLY A 208 -7.57 -7.70 15.04
C GLY A 208 -9.06 -7.39 15.17
N ASP A 209 -9.48 -6.90 16.35
CA ASP A 209 -10.86 -6.48 16.61
C ASP A 209 -11.17 -5.04 16.16
N ALA A 210 -10.16 -4.26 15.75
CA ALA A 210 -10.35 -2.89 15.30
C ALA A 210 -10.86 -2.87 13.85
N VAL A 211 -11.92 -2.09 13.60
CA VAL A 211 -12.58 -1.98 12.28
C VAL A 211 -12.76 -0.52 11.91
N SER A 212 -12.42 -0.15 10.67
CA SER A 212 -12.61 1.21 10.17
C SER A 212 -14.09 1.54 9.93
N ALA A 213 -14.39 2.84 9.83
CA ALA A 213 -15.65 3.27 9.23
C ALA A 213 -15.77 2.74 7.78
N PRO A 214 -16.98 2.44 7.29
CA PRO A 214 -17.19 1.94 5.93
C PRO A 214 -17.00 3.05 4.89
N THR A 215 -16.29 2.72 3.81
CA THR A 215 -16.16 3.56 2.60
C THR A 215 -16.93 2.91 1.46
N ARG A 216 -17.79 3.68 0.78
CA ARG A 216 -18.59 3.13 -0.33
C ARG A 216 -17.72 2.91 -1.57
N LEU A 217 -17.93 1.79 -2.23
CA LEU A 217 -17.38 1.48 -3.55
C LEU A 217 -18.51 0.94 -4.44
N ARG A 218 -18.68 1.52 -5.61
CA ARG A 218 -19.67 1.07 -6.59
C ARG A 218 -19.00 0.30 -7.72
N LEU A 219 -19.49 -0.90 -7.98
CA LEU A 219 -19.11 -1.70 -9.14
C LEU A 219 -20.14 -1.54 -10.25
N THR A 220 -19.69 -1.27 -11.48
CA THR A 220 -20.54 -1.06 -12.67
C THR A 220 -20.37 -2.13 -13.73
#